data_AF-A0A6P6GGY9-F1
#
_entry.id   AF-A0A6P6GGY9-F1
#
_cell.length_a   1.000
_cell.length_b   1.000
_cell.length_c   1.000
_cell.angle_alpha   90.00
_cell.angle_beta   90.00
_cell.angle_gamma   90.00
#
_symmetry.space_group_name_H-M   'P 1'
#
loop_
_entity.id
_entity.type
_entity.pdbx_description
1 polymer ?
#
loop_
_entity_poly.entity_id
_entity_poly.type
_entity_poly.pdbx_seq_one_letter_code
_entity_poly.pdbx_strand_id
1 'polypeptide(L)'
;MAAELIEEDLLSASLQVLFEKMASGDVYEFIRRIKLEDCLLKKLKNKLLSANSVLNDGEEKQIKNKAVREWLAVAELEEAIYDAEDLVDEITSECVGRLMVNLEAAHIRICLASK
;
A
#
# COMPACT_ATOMS: atom_id res chain seq x y z
N MET A 1 20.46 4.46 29.54
CA MET A 1 19.58 4.66 28.38
C MET A 1 19.73 3.43 27.51
N ALA A 2 18.78 2.50 27.58
CA ALA A 2 18.70 1.32 26.71
C ALA A 2 17.32 0.69 26.94
N ALA A 3 16.31 1.28 26.33
CA ALA A 3 15.03 0.64 26.09
C ALA A 3 14.86 0.64 24.56
N GLU A 4 15.66 -0.19 23.92
CA GLU A 4 15.62 -0.48 22.49
C GLU A 4 15.04 -1.89 22.38
N LEU A 5 13.77 -1.98 22.77
CA LEU A 5 12.95 -3.18 22.75
C LEU A 5 11.58 -2.73 22.29
N ILE A 6 11.07 -3.42 21.27
CA ILE A 6 9.81 -3.20 20.54
C ILE A 6 9.94 -2.23 19.35
N GLU A 7 10.81 -2.57 18.42
CA GLU A 7 10.53 -2.41 16.98
C GLU A 7 10.19 -3.80 16.43
N GLU A 8 9.31 -4.51 17.13
CA GLU A 8 8.77 -5.78 16.64
C GLU A 8 7.43 -5.44 15.98
N ASP A 9 7.35 -5.67 14.66
CA ASP A 9 6.13 -5.83 13.87
C ASP A 9 5.54 -4.59 13.13
N LEU A 10 6.39 -3.67 12.66
CA LEU A 10 5.92 -2.51 11.87
C LEU A 10 5.61 -2.87 10.39
N LEU A 11 6.37 -3.82 9.82
CA LEU A 11 6.24 -4.15 8.39
C LEU A 11 5.01 -4.98 8.05
N SER A 12 4.63 -5.94 8.91
CA SER A 12 3.39 -6.70 8.68
C SER A 12 2.16 -5.79 8.80
N ALA A 13 2.18 -4.88 9.76
CA ALA A 13 1.14 -3.86 9.95
C ALA A 13 1.06 -2.90 8.75
N SER A 14 2.21 -2.41 8.26
CA SER A 14 2.32 -1.62 7.03
C SER A 14 1.74 -2.35 5.81
N LEU A 15 2.14 -3.62 5.60
CA LEU A 15 1.59 -4.45 4.54
C LEU A 15 0.08 -4.63 4.65
N GLN A 16 -0.45 -4.73 5.87
CA GLN A 16 -1.90 -4.83 6.10
C GLN A 16 -2.62 -3.55 5.67
N VAL A 17 -2.12 -2.37 6.07
CA VAL A 17 -2.66 -1.08 5.63
C VAL A 17 -2.57 -0.93 4.11
N LEU A 18 -1.46 -1.35 3.50
CA LEU A 18 -1.28 -1.36 2.06
C LEU A 18 -2.30 -2.26 1.35
N PHE A 19 -2.59 -3.46 1.89
CA PHE A 19 -3.61 -4.35 1.33
C PHE A 19 -5.01 -3.74 1.39
N GLU A 20 -5.35 -3.04 2.47
CA GLU A 20 -6.62 -2.34 2.61
C GLU A 20 -6.74 -1.20 1.60
N LYS A 21 -5.69 -0.39 1.42
CA LYS A 21 -5.63 0.68 0.42
C LYS A 21 -5.75 0.13 -1.00
N MET A 22 -5.03 -0.94 -1.35
CA MET A 22 -5.15 -1.60 -2.66
C MET A 22 -6.53 -2.24 -2.90
N ALA A 23 -7.23 -2.63 -1.84
CA ALA A 23 -8.60 -3.12 -1.91
C ALA A 23 -9.65 -2.01 -1.96
N SER A 24 -9.24 -0.75 -1.78
CA SER A 24 -10.13 0.40 -1.89
C SER A 24 -10.69 0.54 -3.32
N GLY A 25 -11.94 1.00 -3.40
CA GLY A 25 -12.56 1.30 -4.69
C GLY A 25 -11.82 2.39 -5.46
N ASP A 26 -11.14 3.30 -4.77
CA ASP A 26 -10.42 4.43 -5.37
C ASP A 26 -9.22 3.96 -6.20
N VAL A 27 -8.36 3.10 -5.64
CA VAL A 27 -7.22 2.52 -6.35
C VAL A 27 -7.68 1.70 -7.57
N TYR A 28 -8.75 0.92 -7.41
CA TYR A 28 -9.32 0.14 -8.51
C TYR A 28 -9.87 1.04 -9.63
N GLU A 29 -10.63 2.08 -9.28
CA GLU A 29 -11.17 3.04 -10.25
C GLU A 29 -10.07 3.84 -10.94
N PHE A 30 -8.95 4.14 -10.26
CA PHE A 30 -7.78 4.74 -10.89
C PHE A 30 -7.23 3.89 -12.02
N ILE A 31 -6.95 2.63 -11.71
CA ILE A 31 -6.30 1.67 -12.59
C ILE A 31 -7.16 1.43 -13.82
N ARG A 32 -8.48 1.30 -13.60
CA ARG A 32 -9.48 1.23 -14.66
C ARG A 32 -9.46 2.47 -15.56
N ARG A 33 -9.32 3.68 -14.99
CA ARG A 33 -9.32 4.95 -15.73
C ARG A 33 -8.05 5.18 -16.56
N ILE A 34 -6.88 4.84 -16.01
CA ILE A 34 -5.60 4.97 -16.71
C ILE A 34 -5.29 3.78 -17.62
N LYS A 35 -6.20 2.78 -17.68
CA LYS A 35 -6.05 1.53 -18.42
C LYS A 35 -4.78 0.77 -18.05
N LEU A 36 -4.33 0.87 -16.79
CA LEU A 36 -3.33 -0.06 -16.30
C LEU A 36 -3.95 -1.46 -16.33
N GLU A 37 -3.19 -2.46 -16.73
CA GLU A 37 -3.71 -3.82 -16.73
C GLU A 37 -4.05 -4.24 -15.28
N ASP A 38 -5.28 -4.68 -15.04
CA ASP A 38 -5.69 -5.30 -13.76
C ASP A 38 -4.72 -6.43 -13.34
N CYS A 39 -4.03 -7.03 -14.32
CA CYS A 39 -3.00 -8.03 -14.11
C CYS A 39 -1.79 -7.49 -13.31
N LEU A 40 -1.45 -6.20 -13.43
CA LEU A 40 -0.32 -5.57 -12.74
C LEU A 40 -0.63 -5.33 -11.27
N LEU A 41 -1.83 -4.82 -10.94
CA LEU A 41 -2.26 -4.70 -9.54
C LEU A 41 -2.29 -6.05 -8.85
N LYS A 42 -2.81 -7.07 -9.54
CA LYS A 42 -2.83 -8.44 -9.04
C LYS A 42 -1.41 -8.99 -8.84
N LYS A 43 -0.48 -8.69 -9.74
CA LYS A 43 0.94 -9.07 -9.59
C LYS A 43 1.58 -8.39 -8.38
N LEU A 44 1.36 -7.09 -8.19
CA LEU A 44 1.86 -6.34 -7.04
C LEU A 44 1.33 -6.95 -5.73
N LYS A 45 0.00 -7.14 -5.64
CA LYS A 45 -0.64 -7.79 -4.48
C LYS A 45 -0.06 -9.17 -4.18
N ASN A 46 0.15 -10.01 -5.20
CA ASN A 46 0.72 -11.35 -5.01
C ASN A 46 2.17 -11.32 -4.50
N LYS A 47 2.99 -10.38 -4.98
CA LYS A 47 4.37 -10.19 -4.50
C LYS A 47 4.39 -9.77 -3.04
N LEU A 48 3.55 -8.81 -2.67
CA LEU A 48 3.43 -8.32 -1.29
C LEU A 48 2.89 -9.39 -0.35
N LEU A 49 1.95 -10.24 -0.80
CA LEU A 49 1.48 -11.40 -0.01
C LEU A 49 2.61 -12.41 0.24
N SER A 50 3.48 -12.63 -0.75
CA SER A 50 4.63 -13.50 -0.60
C SER A 50 5.64 -12.89 0.39
N ALA A 51 5.89 -11.58 0.31
CA ALA A 51 6.71 -10.86 1.28
C ALA A 51 6.13 -10.97 2.70
N ASN A 52 4.83 -10.73 2.89
CA ASN A 52 4.17 -10.85 4.19
C ASN A 52 4.29 -12.25 4.79
N SER A 53 4.16 -13.30 3.95
CA SER A 53 4.34 -14.68 4.40
C SER A 53 5.76 -14.97 4.87
N VAL A 54 6.76 -14.39 4.21
CA VAL A 54 8.17 -14.59 4.57
C VAL A 54 8.53 -13.78 5.82
N LEU A 55 7.98 -12.57 5.98
CA LEU A 55 8.10 -11.78 7.20
C LEU A 55 7.49 -12.53 8.39
N ASN A 56 6.24 -12.99 8.28
CA ASN A 56 5.55 -13.70 9.36
C ASN A 56 6.26 -15.01 9.76
N ASP A 57 6.74 -15.79 8.78
CA ASP A 57 7.55 -17.00 9.06
C ASP A 57 8.92 -16.65 9.67
N GLY A 58 9.46 -15.50 9.29
CA GLY A 58 10.70 -14.95 9.81
C GLY A 58 10.58 -14.49 11.27
N GLU A 59 9.57 -13.70 11.60
CA GLU A 59 9.30 -13.16 12.94
C GLU A 59 9.13 -14.29 13.97
N GLU A 60 8.40 -15.36 13.63
CA GLU A 60 8.27 -16.54 14.48
C GLU A 60 9.63 -17.21 14.76
N LYS A 61 10.55 -17.17 13.78
CA LYS A 61 11.86 -17.83 13.85
C LYS A 61 12.98 -16.91 14.37
N GLN A 62 12.80 -15.58 14.35
CA GLN A 62 13.82 -14.59 14.76
C GLN A 62 14.16 -14.66 16.26
N ILE A 63 13.23 -15.19 17.05
CA ILE A 63 13.39 -15.41 18.48
C ILE A 63 14.49 -16.46 18.75
N LYS A 64 14.60 -17.45 17.86
CA LYS A 64 15.48 -18.63 18.05
C LYS A 64 16.67 -18.65 17.09
N ASN A 65 16.63 -17.88 16.00
CA ASN A 65 17.66 -17.91 14.96
C ASN A 65 18.18 -16.50 14.63
N LYS A 66 19.41 -16.21 15.08
CA LYS A 66 20.10 -14.93 14.83
C LYS A 66 20.33 -14.65 13.34
N ALA A 67 20.56 -15.69 12.52
CA ALA A 67 20.73 -15.52 11.08
C ALA A 67 19.42 -15.10 10.39
N VAL A 68 18.27 -15.59 10.88
CA VAL A 68 16.95 -15.15 10.39
C VAL A 68 16.70 -13.69 10.78
N ARG A 69 17.08 -13.28 12.01
CA ARG A 69 17.00 -11.87 12.43
C ARG A 69 17.85 -10.95 11.56
N GLU A 70 19.10 -11.33 11.27
CA GLU A 70 19.98 -10.54 10.39
C GLU A 70 19.48 -10.49 8.95
N TRP A 71 18.82 -11.54 8.48
CA TRP A 71 18.22 -11.58 7.14
C TRP A 71 16.92 -10.77 7.04
N LEU A 72 16.09 -10.74 8.10
CA LEU A 72 14.89 -9.89 8.15
C LEU A 72 15.24 -8.40 8.28
N ALA A 73 16.40 -8.08 8.88
CA ALA A 73 16.93 -6.73 8.95
C ALA A 73 17.53 -6.21 7.62
N VAL A 74 17.30 -6.92 6.51
CA VAL A 74 17.76 -6.48 5.19
C VAL A 74 16.87 -5.35 4.68
N ALA A 75 17.47 -4.17 4.53
CA ALA A 75 16.81 -2.93 4.09
C ALA A 75 16.11 -3.04 2.73
N GLU A 76 16.52 -3.95 1.85
CA GLU A 76 15.93 -4.11 0.52
C GLU A 76 14.44 -4.49 0.56
N LEU A 77 14.03 -5.28 1.57
CA LEU A 77 12.62 -5.65 1.74
C LEU A 77 11.81 -4.49 2.32
N GLU A 78 12.41 -3.76 3.26
CA GLU A 78 11.84 -2.56 3.86
C GLU A 78 11.58 -1.48 2.80
N GLU A 79 12.62 -1.14 2.02
CA GLU A 79 12.58 -0.18 0.92
C GLU A 79 11.52 -0.55 -0.11
N ALA A 80 11.42 -1.83 -0.49
CA ALA A 80 10.41 -2.29 -1.44
C ALA A 80 8.97 -2.19 -0.90
N ILE A 81 8.76 -2.31 0.41
CA ILE A 81 7.44 -2.14 1.03
C ILE A 81 7.07 -0.65 1.07
N TYR A 82 7.99 0.22 1.48
CA TYR A 82 7.77 1.66 1.47
C TYR A 82 7.54 2.21 0.06
N ASP A 83 8.30 1.76 -0.94
CA ASP A 83 8.08 2.13 -2.34
C ASP A 83 6.66 1.74 -2.82
N ALA A 84 6.15 0.59 -2.34
CA ALA A 84 4.80 0.16 -2.66
C ALA A 84 3.74 1.02 -1.93
N GLU A 85 3.98 1.38 -0.67
CA GLU A 85 3.12 2.30 0.10
C GLU A 85 3.01 3.67 -0.57
N ASP A 86 4.14 4.28 -0.89
CA ASP A 86 4.21 5.58 -1.55
C ASP A 86 3.46 5.56 -2.89
N LEU A 87 3.64 4.50 -3.69
CA LEU A 87 2.95 4.36 -4.97
C LEU A 87 1.43 4.25 -4.80
N VAL A 88 0.96 3.46 -3.82
CA VAL A 88 -0.48 3.29 -3.56
C VAL A 88 -1.10 4.58 -3.01
N ASP A 89 -0.34 5.33 -2.22
CA ASP A 89 -0.78 6.63 -1.68
C ASP A 89 -0.84 7.72 -2.74
N GLU A 90 0.13 7.76 -3.64
CA GLU A 90 0.09 8.67 -4.79
C GLU A 90 -1.15 8.41 -5.67
N ILE A 91 -1.45 7.13 -5.94
CA ILE A 91 -2.66 6.72 -6.67
C ILE A 91 -3.94 7.18 -5.96
N THR A 92 -3.99 6.96 -4.64
CA THR A 92 -5.17 7.28 -3.82
C THR A 92 -5.38 8.80 -3.79
N SER A 93 -4.31 9.57 -3.62
CA SER A 93 -4.34 11.04 -3.63
C SER A 93 -4.81 11.60 -4.98
N GLU A 94 -4.27 11.10 -6.09
CA GLU A 94 -4.70 11.49 -7.45
C GLU A 94 -6.17 11.16 -7.72
N CYS A 95 -6.67 10.04 -7.19
CA CYS A 95 -8.10 9.69 -7.28
C CYS A 95 -8.98 10.68 -6.57
N VAL A 96 -8.67 10.95 -5.30
CA VAL A 96 -9.45 11.86 -4.45
C VAL A 96 -9.43 13.27 -5.05
N GLY A 97 -8.26 13.76 -5.47
CA GLY A 97 -8.13 15.07 -6.12
C GLY A 97 -8.99 15.20 -7.37
N ARG A 98 -9.00 14.18 -8.24
CA ARG A 98 -9.84 14.18 -9.46
C ARG A 98 -11.32 14.02 -9.18
N LEU A 99 -11.71 13.27 -8.16
CA LEU A 99 -13.12 13.15 -7.76
C LEU A 99 -13.64 14.49 -7.21
N MET A 100 -12.83 15.19 -6.43
CA MET A 100 -13.16 16.49 -5.86
C MET A 100 -13.39 17.55 -6.96
N VAL A 101 -12.48 17.65 -7.94
CA VAL A 101 -12.65 18.55 -9.10
C VAL A 101 -13.88 18.20 -9.95
N ASN A 102 -14.18 16.91 -10.12
CA ASN A 102 -15.36 16.48 -10.87
C ASN A 102 -16.67 16.85 -10.15
N LEU A 103 -16.70 16.79 -8.82
CA LEU A 103 -17.86 17.16 -8.02
C LEU A 103 -18.16 18.66 -8.15
N GLU A 104 -17.12 19.51 -8.09
CA GLU A 104 -17.24 20.95 -8.31
C GLU A 104 -17.73 21.27 -9.73
N ALA A 105 -17.16 20.62 -10.75
CA ALA A 105 -17.57 20.81 -12.14
C ALA A 105 -19.02 20.35 -12.41
N ALA A 106 -19.46 19.27 -11.76
CA ALA A 106 -20.84 18.79 -11.84
C ALA A 106 -21.83 19.77 -11.17
N HIS A 107 -21.46 20.32 -10.01
CA HIS A 107 -22.26 21.33 -9.31
C HIS A 107 -22.47 22.57 -10.20
N ILE A 108 -21.40 23.08 -10.83
CA ILE A 108 -21.49 24.23 -11.75
C ILE A 108 -22.40 23.91 -12.95
N ARG A 109 -22.29 22.72 -13.55
CA ARG A 109 -23.15 22.30 -14.68
C ARG A 109 -24.63 22.25 -14.29
N ILE A 110 -24.96 21.70 -13.12
CA ILE A 110 -26.35 21.63 -12.64
C ILE A 110 -26.92 23.03 -12.40
N CYS A 111 -26.13 23.93 -11.82
CA CYS A 111 -26.52 25.32 -11.62
C CYS A 111 -26.77 26.06 -12.95
N LEU A 112 -25.96 25.80 -13.97
CA LEU A 112 -26.12 26.42 -15.30
C LEU A 112 -27.30 25.83 -16.10
N ALA A 113 -27.62 24.55 -15.92
CA ALA A 113 -28.72 23.88 -16.61
C ALA A 113 -30.11 24.22 -16.03
N SER A 114 -30.16 24.81 -14.83
CA SER A 114 -31.40 25.14 -14.12
C SER A 114 -31.83 26.62 -14.30
N LYS A 115 -31.24 27.33 -15.26
CA LYS A 115 -31.43 28.76 -15.51
C LYS A 115 -31.85 28.99 -16.96
#